data_AF-A0A843BLW8-F1
#
_entry.id   AF-A0A843BLW8-F1
#
_cell.length_a   1.000
_cell.length_b   1.000
_cell.length_c   1.000
_cell.angle_alpha   90.00
_cell.angle_beta   90.00
_cell.angle_gamma   90.00
#
_symmetry.space_group_name_H-M   'P 1'
#
loop_
_entity.id
_entity.type
_entity.pdbx_description
1 polymer ?
#
loop_
_entity_poly.entity_id
_entity_poly.type
_entity_poly.pdbx_seq_one_letter_code
_entity_poly.pdbx_strand_id
1 'polypeptide(L)'
;MSQFAYSGGSGSESSDVLFINQNYFKIELETNPSILEGNEEHIIFDITTINDDTGQVVLGTEHSVEIFDGQGNLVVDFDVYSPDEKIQMLIVPSQNLNFLGETMENGVWLASNDSPLTIEAPLFLEGGLVDVQMTLLSIDSEPVSGTNTTFQILFTIGEFIPFSIDIDDVTHDLMFATYFDKIENFHYDQRDKKLTAQMPFNWDENFIESIPFVHAEYYLPKTVDIFENHEILLTVNGISYFGTIDRSGDDEIVIHFLLSSKKLLKMIDENPSYLNEKMIFGIQSGKLRDVQKSDASLEEGDKIIQLSSEEDWKFHLSISPKGKINPNNDVTLHIEFHDPVSNAIIQQNVYDLDIFLNGNLIESKKELEAPDGTDSLKVSFNEVGAALVRISNVNNFDTSGEFSFKVSELKEEIEGDHFIDITVGSALPGCENDNSCYISHNLNIESNQVVLWDNKDCSAHTVTSGTPDEGSSGIFDSGVISAGDKFSFKFEENGTFDYYCTLHPWMIGSITVGESKPSVPDWIKNNAGWWAEGTINDDSFIQGIQFLIKEDILKIPPTSQGEGSDSNEIPAWIKNNAGWWADGTIDDSTFVNGIEYLVKSGIIVV
;
A
#
# COMPACT_ATOMS: atom_id res chain seq x y z
N MET A 1 -25.08 23.60 -17.34
CA MET A 1 -24.77 22.23 -16.90
C MET A 1 -24.67 22.31 -15.41
N SER A 2 -25.64 21.71 -14.75
CA SER A 2 -25.85 21.75 -13.30
C SER A 2 -24.61 21.22 -12.59
N GLN A 3 -24.18 21.98 -11.59
CA GLN A 3 -23.07 21.63 -10.71
C GLN A 3 -23.71 20.85 -9.56
N PHE A 4 -23.53 19.55 -9.59
CA PHE A 4 -23.99 18.64 -8.57
C PHE A 4 -23.05 18.75 -7.36
N ALA A 5 -23.58 19.18 -6.22
CA ALA A 5 -22.89 19.10 -4.93
C ALA A 5 -23.57 17.96 -4.18
N TYR A 6 -22.89 16.83 -3.96
CA TYR A 6 -23.47 15.66 -3.28
C TYR A 6 -22.57 15.20 -2.13
N SER A 7 -23.19 14.85 -1.01
CA SER A 7 -22.49 14.60 0.25
C SER A 7 -22.01 13.16 0.43
N GLY A 8 -20.75 13.00 0.85
CA GLY A 8 -20.21 11.75 1.38
C GLY A 8 -20.64 11.49 2.83
N GLY A 9 -21.96 11.47 3.10
CA GLY A 9 -22.48 11.23 4.46
C GLY A 9 -22.46 12.44 5.39
N SER A 10 -22.54 13.67 4.87
CA SER A 10 -22.55 14.89 5.70
C SER A 10 -23.88 15.13 6.43
N GLY A 11 -24.92 14.35 6.09
CA GLY A 11 -26.28 14.55 6.59
C GLY A 11 -26.98 15.75 5.97
N SER A 12 -26.51 16.30 4.85
CA SER A 12 -27.10 17.47 4.18
C SER A 12 -27.14 17.28 2.66
N GLU A 13 -28.20 17.76 2.00
CA GLU A 13 -28.38 17.65 0.56
C GLU A 13 -29.17 18.84 -0.04
N SER A 14 -28.93 19.19 -1.30
CA SER A 14 -29.61 20.30 -2.01
C SER A 14 -30.39 19.82 -3.22
N SER A 15 -31.57 20.40 -3.44
CA SER A 15 -32.32 20.22 -4.68
C SER A 15 -31.71 20.97 -5.86
N ASP A 16 -32.15 20.61 -7.07
CA ASP A 16 -32.01 21.48 -8.24
C ASP A 16 -32.69 22.84 -8.02
N VAL A 17 -32.21 23.84 -8.77
CA VAL A 17 -32.75 25.20 -8.74
C VAL A 17 -33.96 25.31 -9.67
N LEU A 18 -35.10 25.76 -9.15
CA LEU A 18 -36.34 25.98 -9.90
C LEU A 18 -36.66 27.46 -10.05
N PHE A 19 -37.18 27.83 -11.22
CA PHE A 19 -37.66 29.19 -11.49
C PHE A 19 -39.16 29.32 -11.17
N ILE A 20 -39.47 30.03 -10.09
CA ILE A 20 -40.82 30.19 -9.54
C ILE A 20 -41.05 31.68 -9.26
N ASN A 21 -42.21 32.24 -9.59
CA ASN A 21 -42.54 33.66 -9.31
C ASN A 21 -41.46 34.68 -9.72
N GLN A 22 -40.77 34.44 -10.84
CA GLN A 22 -39.68 35.27 -11.37
C GLN A 22 -38.37 35.26 -10.57
N ASN A 23 -38.20 34.34 -9.62
CA ASN A 23 -36.95 34.14 -8.88
C ASN A 23 -36.50 32.68 -8.99
N TYR A 24 -35.24 32.44 -8.68
CA TYR A 24 -34.68 31.10 -8.57
C TYR A 24 -34.66 30.64 -7.11
N PHE A 25 -35.17 29.44 -6.87
CA PHE A 25 -35.23 28.84 -5.54
C PHE A 25 -34.62 27.46 -5.55
N LYS A 26 -34.12 27.03 -4.39
CA LYS A 26 -33.71 25.65 -4.11
C LYS A 26 -34.14 25.28 -2.69
N ILE A 27 -34.11 24.00 -2.39
CA ILE A 27 -34.33 23.47 -1.05
C ILE A 27 -33.05 22.80 -0.56
N GLU A 28 -32.71 23.05 0.71
CA GLU A 28 -31.66 22.35 1.44
C GLU A 28 -32.31 21.49 2.53
N LEU A 29 -31.90 20.23 2.60
CA LEU A 29 -32.36 19.25 3.58
C LEU A 29 -31.17 18.88 4.46
N GLU A 30 -31.34 18.92 5.77
CA GLU A 30 -30.33 18.52 6.75
C GLU A 30 -30.89 17.53 7.76
N THR A 31 -30.05 16.61 8.23
CA THR A 31 -30.39 15.61 9.23
C THR A 31 -29.40 15.58 10.38
N ASN A 32 -29.91 15.24 11.57
CA ASN A 32 -29.07 14.94 12.73
C ASN A 32 -29.70 13.79 13.54
N PRO A 33 -29.00 12.67 13.74
CA PRO A 33 -27.64 12.39 13.26
C PRO A 33 -27.59 12.21 11.73
N SER A 34 -26.39 12.36 11.14
CA SER A 34 -26.16 12.15 9.71
C SER A 34 -25.96 10.67 9.33
N ILE A 35 -25.73 9.82 10.33
CA ILE A 35 -25.55 8.36 10.22
C ILE A 35 -26.28 7.72 11.40
N LEU A 36 -26.97 6.62 11.13
CA LEU A 36 -27.68 5.83 12.13
C LEU A 36 -26.76 4.82 12.83
N GLU A 37 -26.90 4.75 14.14
CA GLU A 37 -26.36 3.73 15.05
C GLU A 37 -27.43 2.66 15.40
N GLY A 38 -28.68 2.85 14.98
CA GLY A 38 -29.79 1.90 15.13
C GLY A 38 -30.49 1.96 16.50
N ASN A 39 -30.24 3.02 17.27
CA ASN A 39 -30.81 3.23 18.61
C ASN A 39 -31.44 4.63 18.79
N GLU A 40 -31.61 5.35 17.68
CA GLU A 40 -32.09 6.73 17.66
C GLU A 40 -33.51 6.82 18.22
N GLU A 41 -33.73 7.76 19.14
CA GLU A 41 -35.10 8.11 19.57
C GLU A 41 -35.86 8.86 18.46
N HIS A 42 -35.15 9.69 17.70
CA HIS A 42 -35.64 10.43 16.54
C HIS A 42 -34.47 10.94 15.67
N ILE A 43 -34.78 11.26 14.42
CA ILE A 43 -33.92 11.96 13.48
C ILE A 43 -34.48 13.38 13.31
N ILE A 44 -33.67 14.40 13.59
CA ILE A 44 -34.01 15.77 13.20
C ILE A 44 -33.92 15.84 11.68
N PHE A 45 -34.97 16.32 11.03
CA PHE A 45 -35.09 16.42 9.58
C PHE A 45 -35.53 17.84 9.23
N ASP A 46 -34.54 18.67 8.95
CA ASP A 46 -34.69 20.10 8.73
C ASP A 46 -34.73 20.40 7.24
N ILE A 47 -35.65 21.25 6.82
CA ILE A 47 -35.75 21.69 5.43
C ILE A 47 -35.80 23.21 5.35
N THR A 48 -34.92 23.77 4.53
CA THR A 48 -34.76 25.21 4.34
C THR A 48 -35.01 25.56 2.88
N THR A 49 -35.93 26.50 2.63
CA THR A 49 -36.13 27.07 1.29
C THR A 49 -35.22 28.27 1.10
N ILE A 50 -34.44 28.29 0.03
CA ILE A 50 -33.45 29.34 -0.24
C ILE A 50 -33.76 30.00 -1.57
N ASN A 51 -33.70 31.32 -1.59
CA ASN A 51 -33.67 32.09 -2.81
C ASN A 51 -32.23 32.08 -3.36
N ASP A 52 -32.01 31.36 -4.45
CA ASP A 52 -30.69 31.13 -5.06
C ASP A 52 -30.07 32.42 -5.60
N ASP A 53 -30.89 33.37 -6.06
CA ASP A 53 -30.43 34.66 -6.56
C ASP A 53 -29.76 35.51 -5.46
N THR A 54 -30.24 35.39 -4.21
CA THR A 54 -29.80 36.23 -3.08
C THR A 54 -29.00 35.46 -2.03
N GLY A 55 -29.06 34.12 -2.05
CA GLY A 55 -28.54 33.25 -0.99
C GLY A 55 -29.26 33.37 0.34
N GLN A 56 -30.46 34.00 0.37
CA GLN A 56 -31.22 34.21 1.60
C GLN A 56 -32.29 33.13 1.80
N VAL A 57 -32.50 32.76 3.05
CA VAL A 57 -33.60 31.88 3.48
C VAL A 57 -34.94 32.58 3.25
N VAL A 58 -35.90 31.83 2.74
CA VAL A 58 -37.27 32.27 2.45
C VAL A 58 -38.16 31.89 3.63
N LEU A 59 -38.77 32.89 4.26
CA LEU A 59 -39.66 32.69 5.41
C LEU A 59 -41.12 32.51 4.95
N GLY A 60 -41.96 31.96 5.83
CA GLY A 60 -43.40 31.93 5.62
C GLY A 60 -43.82 31.03 4.47
N THR A 61 -43.13 29.91 4.27
CA THR A 61 -43.35 29.00 3.14
C THR A 61 -44.35 27.90 3.50
N GLU A 62 -45.17 27.54 2.53
CA GLU A 62 -46.09 26.40 2.61
C GLU A 62 -45.71 25.39 1.53
N HIS A 63 -45.55 24.13 1.93
CA HIS A 63 -45.15 23.03 1.05
C HIS A 63 -46.10 21.85 1.19
N SER A 64 -46.29 21.12 0.09
CA SER A 64 -46.75 19.74 0.11
C SER A 64 -45.53 18.82 0.06
N VAL A 65 -45.42 17.88 0.99
CA VAL A 65 -44.25 17.00 1.18
C VAL A 65 -44.67 15.55 0.97
N GLU A 66 -44.04 14.91 0.00
CA GLU A 66 -44.14 13.47 -0.26
C GLU A 66 -42.77 12.82 -0.03
N ILE A 67 -42.70 11.79 0.79
CA ILE A 67 -41.47 11.01 1.02
C ILE A 67 -41.72 9.58 0.55
N PHE A 68 -40.88 9.11 -0.38
CA PHE A 68 -40.88 7.75 -0.89
C PHE A 68 -39.67 6.99 -0.34
N ASP A 69 -39.84 5.68 -0.13
CA ASP A 69 -38.72 4.79 0.20
C ASP A 69 -37.79 4.57 -1.01
N GLY A 70 -36.63 3.96 -0.79
CA GLY A 70 -35.66 3.64 -1.86
C GLY A 70 -36.18 2.71 -2.95
N GLN A 71 -37.36 2.10 -2.76
CA GLN A 71 -38.04 1.28 -3.77
C GLN A 71 -39.16 2.04 -4.51
N GLY A 72 -39.37 3.31 -4.18
CA GLY A 72 -40.34 4.22 -4.82
C GLY A 72 -41.77 4.11 -4.28
N ASN A 73 -41.99 3.49 -3.11
CA ASN A 73 -43.31 3.48 -2.48
C ASN A 73 -43.50 4.74 -1.63
N LEU A 74 -44.66 5.39 -1.76
CA LEU A 74 -45.01 6.56 -0.94
C LEU A 74 -45.19 6.15 0.53
N VAL A 75 -44.44 6.80 1.43
CA VAL A 75 -44.44 6.52 2.87
C VAL A 75 -45.15 7.63 3.65
N VAL A 76 -44.88 8.89 3.33
CA VAL A 76 -45.39 10.07 4.04
C VAL A 76 -45.92 11.08 3.02
N ASP A 77 -47.08 11.67 3.29
CA ASP A 77 -47.74 12.70 2.46
C ASP A 77 -48.49 13.68 3.38
N PHE A 78 -48.12 14.96 3.35
CA PHE A 78 -48.73 16.02 4.15
C PHE A 78 -48.39 17.43 3.64
N ASP A 79 -49.27 18.39 3.97
CA ASP A 79 -49.00 19.80 3.79
C ASP A 79 -48.46 20.42 5.08
N VAL A 80 -47.45 21.28 4.96
CA VAL A 80 -46.75 21.92 6.08
C VAL A 80 -46.45 23.39 5.79
N TYR A 81 -46.57 24.20 6.84
CA TYR A 81 -46.22 25.60 6.85
C TYR A 81 -45.14 25.87 7.89
N SER A 82 -44.11 26.63 7.48
CA SER A 82 -43.09 27.16 8.39
C SER A 82 -43.17 28.69 8.41
N PRO A 83 -43.39 29.31 9.60
CA PRO A 83 -43.36 30.76 9.77
C PRO A 83 -41.94 31.33 9.90
N ASP A 84 -40.94 30.48 10.12
CA ASP A 84 -39.56 30.86 10.44
C ASP A 84 -38.58 30.35 9.37
N GLU A 85 -37.32 30.16 9.76
CA GLU A 85 -36.22 29.90 8.81
C GLU A 85 -36.27 28.49 8.21
N LYS A 86 -36.92 27.52 8.85
CA LYS A 86 -36.95 26.13 8.38
C LYS A 86 -38.18 25.36 8.83
N ILE A 87 -38.55 24.38 8.02
CA ILE A 87 -39.48 23.31 8.40
C ILE A 87 -38.68 22.31 9.22
N GLN A 88 -38.84 22.34 10.54
CA GLN A 88 -38.21 21.37 11.43
C GLN A 88 -39.15 20.21 11.73
N MET A 89 -38.69 19.00 11.42
CA MET A 89 -39.38 17.76 11.74
C MET A 89 -38.54 16.85 12.62
N LEU A 90 -39.22 16.07 13.46
CA LEU A 90 -38.63 14.98 14.22
C LEU A 90 -39.19 13.67 13.70
N ILE A 91 -38.41 12.94 12.91
CA ILE A 91 -38.82 11.65 12.38
C ILE A 91 -38.50 10.57 13.41
N VAL A 92 -39.54 9.90 13.91
CA VAL A 92 -39.43 8.79 14.86
C VAL A 92 -39.61 7.49 14.08
N PRO A 93 -38.57 6.65 13.96
CA PRO A 93 -38.68 5.38 13.24
C PRO A 93 -39.77 4.48 13.85
N SER A 94 -40.81 4.16 13.07
CA SER A 94 -41.99 3.43 13.53
C SER A 94 -42.65 2.64 12.41
N GLN A 95 -43.23 1.49 12.71
CA GLN A 95 -43.95 0.69 11.69
C GLN A 95 -45.27 1.33 11.23
N ASN A 96 -45.79 2.31 11.98
CA ASN A 96 -47.06 2.97 11.68
C ASN A 96 -46.83 4.45 11.42
N LEU A 97 -47.60 4.99 10.47
CA LEU A 97 -47.63 6.43 10.20
C LEU A 97 -48.51 7.16 11.21
N ASN A 98 -47.95 8.16 11.90
CA ASN A 98 -48.68 9.05 12.80
C ASN A 98 -48.02 10.43 12.87
N PHE A 99 -48.82 11.48 13.05
CA PHE A 99 -48.36 12.87 13.13
C PHE A 99 -48.71 13.46 14.49
N LEU A 100 -47.75 14.15 15.11
CA LEU A 100 -47.90 14.80 16.40
C LEU A 100 -47.33 16.22 16.28
N GLY A 101 -48.21 17.22 16.34
CA GLY A 101 -47.83 18.63 16.20
C GLY A 101 -49.02 19.57 16.26
N GLU A 102 -48.75 20.87 16.03
CA GLU A 102 -49.79 21.87 15.88
C GLU A 102 -50.27 21.95 14.42
N THR A 103 -51.54 22.29 14.22
CA THR A 103 -52.13 22.54 12.90
C THR A 103 -52.71 23.93 12.84
N MET A 104 -52.62 24.56 11.67
CA MET A 104 -53.33 25.77 11.33
C MET A 104 -54.85 25.52 11.20
N GLU A 105 -55.66 26.58 11.16
CA GLU A 105 -57.14 26.46 11.04
C GLU A 105 -57.62 25.73 9.78
N ASN A 106 -56.80 25.74 8.72
CA ASN A 106 -57.06 25.07 7.44
C ASN A 106 -56.61 23.59 7.42
N GLY A 107 -56.01 23.08 8.51
CA GLY A 107 -55.55 21.70 8.64
C GLY A 107 -54.11 21.45 8.19
N VAL A 108 -53.39 22.49 7.73
CA VAL A 108 -51.96 22.42 7.39
C VAL A 108 -51.14 22.31 8.68
N TRP A 109 -50.11 21.45 8.69
CA TRP A 109 -49.25 21.30 9.86
C TRP A 109 -48.33 22.51 10.04
N LEU A 110 -48.13 22.92 11.28
CA LEU A 110 -47.13 23.93 11.64
C LEU A 110 -45.84 23.21 12.02
N ALA A 111 -44.74 23.58 11.38
CA ALA A 111 -43.41 23.07 11.70
C ALA A 111 -42.41 24.23 11.75
N SER A 112 -41.85 24.48 12.93
CA SER A 112 -40.89 25.56 13.19
C SER A 112 -39.85 25.12 14.22
N ASN A 113 -38.81 25.93 14.43
CA ASN A 113 -37.76 25.67 15.42
C ASN A 113 -38.29 25.54 16.86
N ASP A 114 -39.32 26.32 17.19
CA ASP A 114 -39.92 26.34 18.54
C ASP A 114 -41.06 25.32 18.69
N SER A 115 -41.58 24.81 17.57
CA SER A 115 -42.69 23.86 17.53
C SER A 115 -42.49 22.88 16.36
N PRO A 116 -41.59 21.89 16.51
CA PRO A 116 -41.30 20.94 15.45
C PRO A 116 -42.45 19.95 15.25
N LEU A 117 -42.65 19.52 14.00
CA LEU A 117 -43.62 18.48 13.67
C LEU A 117 -42.99 17.10 13.90
N THR A 118 -43.57 16.29 14.80
CA THR A 118 -43.10 14.92 14.99
C THR A 118 -43.87 13.97 14.08
N ILE A 119 -43.13 13.15 13.32
CA ILE A 119 -43.67 12.18 12.37
C ILE A 119 -43.17 10.80 12.78
N GLU A 120 -44.06 9.95 13.26
CA GLU A 120 -43.77 8.52 13.38
C GLU A 120 -44.02 7.90 12.01
N ALA A 121 -43.03 7.26 11.39
CA ALA A 121 -43.17 6.69 10.05
C ALA A 121 -42.18 5.53 9.85
N PRO A 122 -42.43 4.61 8.89
CA PRO A 122 -41.49 3.55 8.54
C PRO A 122 -40.37 4.12 7.66
N LEU A 123 -39.73 5.18 8.15
CA LEU A 123 -38.57 5.86 7.60
C LEU A 123 -37.43 5.70 8.61
N PHE A 124 -36.21 5.52 8.10
CA PHE A 124 -34.98 5.48 8.92
C PHE A 124 -35.02 4.44 10.06
N LEU A 125 -35.79 3.37 9.87
CA LEU A 125 -35.67 2.15 10.70
C LEU A 125 -34.27 1.52 10.52
N GLU A 126 -33.69 1.76 9.35
CA GLU A 126 -32.39 1.30 8.85
C GLU A 126 -31.87 2.42 7.93
N GLY A 127 -30.57 2.41 7.61
CA GLY A 127 -29.98 3.37 6.68
C GLY A 127 -30.48 3.18 5.25
N GLY A 128 -30.36 4.23 4.43
CA GLY A 128 -30.61 4.13 3.00
C GLY A 128 -31.14 5.40 2.32
N LEU A 129 -31.53 5.22 1.06
CA LEU A 129 -32.07 6.23 0.17
C LEU A 129 -33.56 6.50 0.44
N VAL A 130 -33.92 7.78 0.48
CA VAL A 130 -35.31 8.25 0.42
C VAL A 130 -35.44 9.32 -0.67
N ASP A 131 -36.56 9.31 -1.39
CA ASP A 131 -36.90 10.34 -2.37
C ASP A 131 -37.88 11.33 -1.73
N VAL A 132 -37.44 12.57 -1.57
CA VAL A 132 -38.19 13.64 -0.94
C VAL A 132 -38.65 14.61 -2.02
N GLN A 133 -39.95 14.61 -2.28
CA GLN A 133 -40.57 15.51 -3.22
C GLN A 133 -41.32 16.61 -2.47
N MET A 134 -41.00 17.86 -2.80
CA MET A 134 -41.55 19.02 -2.11
C MET A 134 -42.12 20.00 -3.09
N THR A 135 -43.43 20.20 -3.04
CA THR A 135 -44.12 21.18 -3.87
C THR A 135 -44.31 22.46 -3.08
N LEU A 136 -43.65 23.55 -3.50
CA LEU A 136 -43.90 24.87 -2.92
C LEU A 136 -45.29 25.36 -3.36
N LEU A 137 -46.15 25.63 -2.38
CA LEU A 137 -47.55 26.03 -2.58
C LEU A 137 -47.73 27.54 -2.47
N SER A 138 -47.18 28.13 -1.41
CA SER A 138 -47.30 29.57 -1.14
C SER A 138 -46.07 30.13 -0.41
N ILE A 139 -45.83 31.43 -0.57
CA ILE A 139 -44.86 32.22 0.22
C ILE A 139 -45.64 33.38 0.82
N ASP A 140 -45.53 33.60 2.12
CA ASP A 140 -46.27 34.65 2.85
C ASP A 140 -47.80 34.59 2.59
N SER A 141 -48.34 33.37 2.50
CA SER A 141 -49.75 33.09 2.15
C SER A 141 -50.20 33.51 0.74
N GLU A 142 -49.27 33.92 -0.13
CA GLU A 142 -49.55 34.18 -1.55
C GLU A 142 -49.16 32.96 -2.40
N PRO A 143 -50.09 32.38 -3.18
CA PRO A 143 -49.81 31.21 -3.99
C PRO A 143 -48.68 31.46 -5.00
N VAL A 144 -47.80 30.47 -5.16
CA VAL A 144 -46.75 30.55 -6.17
C VAL A 144 -47.24 30.14 -7.56
N SER A 145 -46.54 30.62 -8.59
CA SER A 145 -46.83 30.34 -9.99
C SER A 145 -45.56 29.95 -10.75
N GLY A 146 -45.68 28.93 -11.60
CA GLY A 146 -44.56 28.36 -12.35
C GLY A 146 -45.02 27.16 -13.17
N THR A 147 -44.19 26.69 -14.10
CA THR A 147 -44.46 25.46 -14.87
C THR A 147 -44.09 24.20 -14.10
N ASN A 148 -43.17 24.32 -13.12
CA ASN A 148 -42.83 23.30 -12.15
C ASN A 148 -42.56 24.01 -10.81
N THR A 149 -43.12 23.50 -9.73
CA THR A 149 -42.93 24.00 -8.36
C THR A 149 -42.54 22.89 -7.39
N THR A 150 -42.25 21.69 -7.92
CA THR A 150 -41.87 20.51 -7.14
C THR A 150 -40.37 20.31 -7.21
N PHE A 151 -39.71 20.47 -6.07
CA PHE A 151 -38.32 20.13 -5.83
C PHE A 151 -38.20 18.64 -5.52
N GLN A 152 -37.12 18.02 -5.95
CA GLN A 152 -36.81 16.64 -5.65
C GLN A 152 -35.44 16.57 -4.97
N ILE A 153 -35.34 15.83 -3.88
CA ILE A 153 -34.09 15.53 -3.19
C ILE A 153 -34.01 14.03 -2.98
N LEU A 154 -33.02 13.40 -3.59
CA LEU A 154 -32.64 12.02 -3.31
C LEU A 154 -31.66 12.04 -2.14
N PHE A 155 -32.17 11.74 -0.95
CA PHE A 155 -31.42 11.85 0.30
C PHE A 155 -30.97 10.48 0.79
N THR A 156 -29.70 10.38 1.21
CA THR A 156 -29.12 9.14 1.76
C THR A 156 -28.74 9.35 3.21
N ILE A 157 -29.14 8.42 4.07
CA ILE A 157 -28.64 8.36 5.46
C ILE A 157 -27.81 7.09 5.63
N GLY A 158 -26.62 7.24 6.21
CA GLY A 158 -25.74 6.11 6.50
C GLY A 158 -26.25 5.25 7.64
N GLU A 159 -25.82 4.00 7.70
CA GLU A 159 -25.95 3.13 8.88
C GLU A 159 -24.66 2.36 9.12
N PHE A 160 -24.21 2.30 10.37
CA PHE A 160 -23.14 1.41 10.80
C PHE A 160 -23.68 0.04 11.21
N ILE A 161 -23.26 -0.99 10.49
CA ILE A 161 -23.73 -2.37 10.65
C ILE A 161 -22.58 -3.24 11.19
N PRO A 162 -22.60 -3.62 12.48
CA PRO A 162 -21.59 -4.51 13.04
C PRO A 162 -21.81 -5.95 12.55
N PHE A 163 -20.72 -6.65 12.24
CA PHE A 163 -20.75 -8.06 11.91
C PHE A 163 -19.44 -8.73 12.34
N SER A 164 -19.45 -10.05 12.49
CA SER A 164 -18.25 -10.79 12.89
C SER A 164 -17.90 -11.86 11.86
N ILE A 165 -16.60 -12.12 11.71
CA ILE A 165 -16.08 -13.20 10.87
C ILE A 165 -15.10 -14.06 11.67
N ASP A 166 -15.05 -15.35 11.37
CA ASP A 166 -14.07 -16.25 11.97
C ASP A 166 -12.93 -16.48 10.98
N ILE A 167 -11.70 -16.24 11.42
CA ILE A 167 -10.47 -16.50 10.67
C ILE A 167 -9.57 -17.37 11.56
N ASP A 168 -9.22 -18.56 11.11
CA ASP A 168 -8.34 -19.50 11.82
C ASP A 168 -8.77 -19.75 13.29
N ASP A 169 -10.09 -19.94 13.49
CA ASP A 169 -10.75 -20.15 14.79
C ASP A 169 -10.71 -18.94 15.74
N VAL A 170 -10.37 -17.75 15.24
CA VAL A 170 -10.46 -16.47 15.97
C VAL A 170 -11.59 -15.62 15.37
N THR A 171 -12.53 -15.20 16.22
CA THR A 171 -13.60 -14.28 15.84
C THR A 171 -13.07 -12.84 15.83
N HIS A 172 -13.33 -12.14 14.74
CA HIS A 172 -13.03 -10.72 14.56
C HIS A 172 -14.32 -9.94 14.38
N ASP A 173 -14.47 -8.85 15.12
CA ASP A 173 -15.59 -7.92 14.98
C ASP A 173 -15.23 -6.83 13.98
N LEU A 174 -16.07 -6.66 12.97
CA LEU A 174 -15.90 -5.71 11.87
C LEU A 174 -17.13 -4.80 11.83
N MET A 175 -16.99 -3.69 11.11
CA MET A 175 -18.09 -2.77 10.84
C MET A 175 -18.23 -2.55 9.33
N PHE A 176 -19.46 -2.40 8.86
CA PHE A 176 -19.76 -1.99 7.50
C PHE A 176 -20.64 -0.75 7.55
N ALA A 177 -20.34 0.27 6.74
CA ALA A 177 -21.25 1.38 6.54
C ALA A 177 -21.89 1.30 5.16
N THR A 178 -23.20 1.46 5.10
CA THR A 178 -23.95 1.62 3.84
C THR A 178 -24.74 2.92 3.91
N TYR A 179 -24.77 3.64 2.79
CA TYR A 179 -25.53 4.88 2.67
C TYR A 179 -26.71 4.72 1.69
N PHE A 180 -26.86 3.54 1.08
CA PHE A 180 -27.80 3.37 -0.02
C PHE A 180 -28.99 2.47 0.33
N ASP A 181 -28.71 1.24 0.78
CA ASP A 181 -29.74 0.29 1.21
C ASP A 181 -29.13 -0.69 2.21
N LYS A 182 -29.98 -1.48 2.87
CA LYS A 182 -29.59 -2.44 3.91
C LYS A 182 -28.72 -3.56 3.35
N ILE A 183 -27.71 -3.94 4.11
CA ILE A 183 -26.98 -5.18 3.86
C ILE A 183 -27.80 -6.38 4.34
N GLU A 184 -28.11 -7.29 3.42
CA GLU A 184 -28.86 -8.52 3.71
C GLU A 184 -28.00 -9.64 4.27
N ASN A 185 -26.73 -9.72 3.85
CA ASN A 185 -25.84 -10.81 4.22
C ASN A 185 -24.37 -10.43 4.13
N PHE A 186 -23.59 -10.86 5.12
CA PHE A 186 -22.13 -10.88 5.09
C PHE A 186 -21.65 -12.32 4.92
N HIS A 187 -20.63 -12.55 4.08
CA HIS A 187 -20.05 -13.87 3.91
C HIS A 187 -18.54 -13.79 3.75
N TYR A 188 -17.84 -14.58 4.56
CA TYR A 188 -16.40 -14.80 4.46
C TYR A 188 -16.11 -16.22 3.93
N ASP A 189 -15.34 -16.30 2.85
CA ASP A 189 -14.80 -17.53 2.30
C ASP A 189 -13.34 -17.70 2.75
N GLN A 190 -13.10 -18.66 3.66
CA GLN A 190 -11.77 -18.99 4.19
C GLN A 190 -10.78 -19.40 3.09
N ARG A 191 -11.24 -20.09 2.03
CA ARG A 191 -10.36 -20.64 0.99
C ARG A 191 -9.77 -19.52 0.15
N ASP A 192 -10.64 -18.61 -0.29
CA ASP A 192 -10.27 -17.53 -1.19
C ASP A 192 -9.89 -16.25 -0.43
N LYS A 193 -9.99 -16.27 0.91
CA LYS A 193 -9.78 -15.14 1.82
C LYS A 193 -10.60 -13.92 1.39
N LYS A 194 -11.86 -14.17 1.06
CA LYS A 194 -12.75 -13.20 0.43
C LYS A 194 -13.92 -12.89 1.36
N LEU A 195 -14.11 -11.61 1.64
CA LEU A 195 -15.27 -11.10 2.37
C LEU A 195 -16.23 -10.43 1.38
N THR A 196 -17.52 -10.62 1.58
CA THR A 196 -18.57 -10.03 0.74
C THR A 196 -19.74 -9.52 1.58
N ALA A 197 -20.31 -8.39 1.17
CA ALA A 197 -21.53 -7.79 1.69
C ALA A 197 -22.52 -7.66 0.53
N GLN A 198 -23.74 -8.15 0.75
CA GLN A 198 -24.78 -8.19 -0.29
C GLN A 198 -25.87 -7.16 0.03
N MET A 199 -26.14 -6.28 -0.93
CA MET A 199 -27.14 -5.23 -0.83
C MET A 199 -28.15 -5.36 -1.98
N PRO A 200 -29.47 -5.24 -1.74
CA PRO A 200 -30.44 -5.06 -2.80
C PRO A 200 -30.05 -3.86 -3.68
N PHE A 201 -30.22 -3.98 -4.99
CA PHE A 201 -29.95 -2.86 -5.88
C PHE A 201 -30.80 -2.93 -7.14
N ASN A 202 -31.39 -1.80 -7.52
CA ASN A 202 -32.16 -1.67 -8.74
C ASN A 202 -31.22 -1.30 -9.90
N TRP A 203 -31.00 -2.23 -10.83
CA TRP A 203 -30.15 -2.02 -12.00
C TRP A 203 -30.87 -1.39 -13.21
N ASP A 204 -32.09 -0.86 -13.04
CA ASP A 204 -32.74 -0.09 -14.12
C ASP A 204 -31.91 1.13 -14.50
N GLU A 205 -31.65 1.31 -15.79
CA GLU A 205 -30.79 2.40 -16.28
C GLU A 205 -31.33 3.78 -15.90
N ASN A 206 -32.66 4.00 -15.96
CA ASN A 206 -33.23 5.30 -15.60
C ASN A 206 -33.10 5.58 -14.11
N PHE A 207 -33.22 4.54 -13.28
CA PHE A 207 -32.97 4.67 -11.84
C PHE A 207 -31.50 4.99 -11.56
N ILE A 208 -30.57 4.28 -12.21
CA ILE A 208 -29.14 4.55 -12.05
C ILE A 208 -28.80 5.98 -12.50
N GLU A 209 -29.34 6.44 -13.62
CA GLU A 209 -29.18 7.81 -14.09
C GLU A 209 -29.74 8.86 -13.12
N SER A 210 -30.71 8.48 -12.27
CA SER A 210 -31.30 9.37 -11.27
C SER A 210 -30.48 9.49 -9.98
N ILE A 211 -29.70 8.46 -9.61
CA ILE A 211 -28.91 8.46 -8.38
C ILE A 211 -27.48 8.97 -8.64
N PRO A 212 -26.84 9.71 -7.72
CA PRO A 212 -25.51 10.27 -7.95
C PRO A 212 -24.40 9.21 -7.85
N PHE A 213 -24.42 8.42 -6.78
CA PHE A 213 -23.50 7.31 -6.55
C PHE A 213 -24.07 6.32 -5.53
N VAL A 214 -23.48 5.13 -5.49
CA VAL A 214 -23.62 4.20 -4.38
C VAL A 214 -22.37 4.28 -3.52
N HIS A 215 -22.53 4.52 -2.22
CA HIS A 215 -21.45 4.60 -1.24
C HIS A 215 -21.56 3.49 -0.19
N ALA A 216 -20.45 2.78 0.03
CA ALA A 216 -20.34 1.75 1.04
C ALA A 216 -18.89 1.64 1.55
N GLU A 217 -18.72 1.23 2.80
CA GLU A 217 -17.42 1.18 3.46
C GLU A 217 -17.26 -0.08 4.30
N TYR A 218 -16.09 -0.74 4.22
CA TYR A 218 -15.67 -1.70 5.23
C TYR A 218 -14.71 -1.05 6.21
N TYR A 219 -14.93 -1.30 7.49
CA TYR A 219 -14.04 -0.95 8.59
C TYR A 219 -13.46 -2.25 9.14
N LEU A 220 -12.19 -2.50 8.83
CA LEU A 220 -11.48 -3.72 9.22
C LEU A 220 -10.52 -3.42 10.36
N PRO A 221 -10.57 -4.15 11.48
CA PRO A 221 -9.54 -4.04 12.50
C PRO A 221 -8.17 -4.43 11.95
N LYS A 222 -7.14 -3.66 12.27
CA LYS A 222 -5.75 -3.96 11.89
C LYS A 222 -5.21 -5.25 12.50
N THR A 223 -5.89 -5.81 13.51
CA THR A 223 -5.60 -7.14 14.04
C THR A 223 -5.87 -8.26 13.03
N VAL A 224 -6.63 -8.00 11.96
CA VAL A 224 -6.89 -8.96 10.89
C VAL A 224 -5.71 -8.96 9.90
N ASP A 225 -4.67 -9.72 10.23
CA ASP A 225 -3.37 -9.77 9.54
C ASP A 225 -3.48 -9.99 8.02
N ILE A 226 -4.43 -10.84 7.60
CA ILE A 226 -4.66 -11.17 6.19
C ILE A 226 -5.17 -9.98 5.36
N PHE A 227 -5.61 -8.87 5.96
CA PHE A 227 -5.99 -7.65 5.24
C PHE A 227 -5.05 -6.48 5.54
N GLU A 228 -4.49 -6.41 6.76
CA GLU A 228 -3.50 -5.38 7.11
C GLU A 228 -2.20 -5.55 6.32
N ASN A 229 -1.60 -6.74 6.39
CA ASN A 229 -0.31 -7.03 5.80
C ASN A 229 -0.38 -7.53 4.36
N HIS A 230 -1.56 -7.56 3.75
CA HIS A 230 -1.77 -8.03 2.38
C HIS A 230 -2.50 -6.99 1.52
N GLU A 231 -2.35 -7.10 0.21
CA GLU A 231 -3.10 -6.32 -0.75
C GLU A 231 -4.58 -6.59 -0.51
N ILE A 232 -5.42 -5.58 -0.74
CA ILE A 232 -6.87 -5.75 -0.67
C ILE A 232 -7.38 -5.50 -2.07
N LEU A 233 -7.86 -6.56 -2.72
CA LEU A 233 -8.45 -6.53 -4.03
C LEU A 233 -9.95 -6.31 -3.88
N LEU A 234 -10.48 -5.25 -4.49
CA LEU A 234 -11.91 -4.94 -4.40
C LEU A 234 -12.63 -5.49 -5.63
N THR A 235 -13.87 -5.90 -5.43
CA THR A 235 -14.76 -6.34 -6.49
C THR A 235 -16.18 -5.84 -6.25
N VAL A 236 -16.91 -5.54 -7.31
CA VAL A 236 -18.35 -5.30 -7.28
C VAL A 236 -19.00 -6.29 -8.24
N ASN A 237 -19.91 -7.13 -7.73
CA ASN A 237 -20.52 -8.25 -8.47
C ASN A 237 -19.49 -9.18 -9.15
N GLY A 238 -18.32 -9.35 -8.50
CA GLY A 238 -17.21 -10.16 -9.00
C GLY A 238 -16.35 -9.51 -10.08
N ILE A 239 -16.69 -8.31 -10.55
CA ILE A 239 -15.84 -7.50 -11.43
C ILE A 239 -14.83 -6.76 -10.58
N SER A 240 -13.57 -6.71 -11.03
CA SER A 240 -12.52 -5.93 -10.36
C SER A 240 -12.93 -4.47 -10.25
N TYR A 241 -12.85 -3.93 -9.04
CA TYR A 241 -13.15 -2.54 -8.75
C TYR A 241 -11.89 -1.89 -8.16
N PHE A 242 -11.57 -0.68 -8.59
CA PHE A 242 -10.53 0.12 -7.96
C PHE A 242 -11.21 1.16 -7.08
N GLY A 243 -11.03 1.02 -5.77
CA GLY A 243 -11.55 1.92 -4.75
C GLY A 243 -10.44 2.45 -3.87
N THR A 244 -10.82 3.30 -2.93
CA THR A 244 -9.89 3.90 -1.96
C THR A 244 -9.74 3.00 -0.75
N ILE A 245 -8.50 2.74 -0.34
CA ILE A 245 -8.21 1.99 0.90
C ILE A 245 -7.37 2.89 1.81
N ASP A 246 -7.98 3.37 2.88
CA ASP A 246 -7.32 4.16 3.90
C ASP A 246 -6.80 3.25 5.03
N ARG A 247 -5.51 3.38 5.34
CA ARG A 247 -4.84 2.66 6.43
C ARG A 247 -4.21 3.60 7.45
N SER A 248 -4.53 4.89 7.37
CA SER A 248 -3.94 5.93 8.21
C SER A 248 -4.44 5.87 9.66
N GLY A 249 -5.64 5.33 9.90
CA GLY A 249 -6.21 5.13 11.23
C GLY A 249 -5.35 4.22 12.11
N ASP A 250 -5.32 4.47 13.42
CA ASP A 250 -4.45 3.70 14.33
C ASP A 250 -4.89 2.24 14.49
N ASP A 251 -6.21 1.99 14.53
CA ASP A 251 -6.78 0.70 14.88
C ASP A 251 -7.46 -0.05 13.71
N GLU A 252 -7.80 0.66 12.64
CA GLU A 252 -8.61 0.11 11.55
C GLU A 252 -8.16 0.55 10.14
N ILE A 253 -8.63 -0.20 9.15
CA ILE A 253 -8.51 0.04 7.71
C ILE A 253 -9.90 0.35 7.19
N VAL A 254 -10.06 1.46 6.48
CA VAL A 254 -11.33 1.85 5.86
C VAL A 254 -11.25 1.65 4.35
N ILE A 255 -12.13 0.83 3.80
CA ILE A 255 -12.18 0.52 2.37
C ILE A 255 -13.45 1.13 1.80
N HIS A 256 -13.29 2.08 0.88
CA HIS A 256 -14.39 2.84 0.30
C HIS A 256 -14.79 2.28 -1.07
N PHE A 257 -16.09 2.02 -1.23
CA PHE A 257 -16.76 1.76 -2.49
C PHE A 257 -17.60 2.97 -2.83
N LEU A 258 -17.11 3.80 -3.75
CA LEU A 258 -17.84 4.90 -4.36
C LEU A 258 -18.09 4.58 -5.84
N LEU A 259 -19.35 4.39 -6.20
CA LEU A 259 -19.79 3.96 -7.53
C LEU A 259 -20.70 5.01 -8.15
N SER A 260 -20.18 5.85 -9.04
CA SER A 260 -20.99 6.86 -9.75
C SER A 260 -21.98 6.21 -10.73
N SER A 261 -23.05 6.94 -11.10
CA SER A 261 -24.04 6.48 -12.09
C SER A 261 -23.39 6.00 -13.38
N LYS A 262 -22.40 6.75 -13.89
CA LYS A 262 -21.65 6.40 -15.11
C LYS A 262 -20.95 5.04 -14.97
N LYS A 263 -20.35 4.78 -13.80
CA LYS A 263 -19.67 3.53 -13.50
C LYS A 263 -20.65 2.36 -13.45
N LEU A 264 -21.79 2.55 -12.80
CA LEU A 264 -22.86 1.55 -12.72
C LEU A 264 -23.43 1.21 -14.12
N LEU A 265 -23.67 2.22 -14.97
CA LEU A 265 -24.10 2.02 -16.36
C LEU A 265 -23.05 1.25 -17.18
N LYS A 266 -21.76 1.59 -17.02
CA LYS A 266 -20.67 0.84 -17.68
C LYS A 266 -20.62 -0.62 -17.23
N MET A 267 -20.86 -0.91 -15.95
CA MET A 267 -20.91 -2.29 -15.45
C MET A 267 -22.07 -3.08 -16.05
N ILE A 268 -23.21 -2.44 -16.33
CA ILE A 268 -24.34 -3.04 -17.06
C ILE A 268 -23.91 -3.41 -18.49
N ASP A 269 -23.26 -2.48 -19.20
CA ASP A 269 -22.79 -2.70 -20.57
C ASP A 269 -21.80 -3.88 -20.66
N GLU A 270 -20.89 -3.98 -19.69
CA GLU A 270 -19.86 -5.02 -19.64
C GLU A 270 -20.43 -6.40 -19.24
N ASN A 271 -21.52 -6.43 -18.46
CA ASN A 271 -22.17 -7.68 -18.03
C ASN A 271 -23.70 -7.50 -17.86
N PRO A 272 -24.47 -7.63 -18.96
CA PRO A 272 -25.91 -7.38 -18.95
C PRO A 272 -26.74 -8.42 -18.17
N SER A 273 -26.11 -9.45 -17.59
CA SER A 273 -26.79 -10.47 -16.77
C SER A 273 -27.22 -9.96 -15.38
N TYR A 274 -26.82 -8.76 -14.96
CA TYR A 274 -27.15 -8.20 -13.63
C TYR A 274 -28.61 -7.74 -13.46
N LEU A 275 -29.42 -7.79 -14.51
CA LEU A 275 -30.75 -7.15 -14.61
C LEU A 275 -31.82 -7.60 -13.60
N ASN A 276 -31.50 -8.43 -12.59
CA ASN A 276 -32.39 -8.76 -11.47
C ASN A 276 -31.63 -9.10 -10.16
N GLU A 277 -30.35 -8.72 -10.03
CA GLU A 277 -29.49 -9.22 -8.95
C GLU A 277 -28.97 -8.13 -8.01
N LYS A 278 -28.61 -8.54 -6.80
CA LYS A 278 -28.05 -7.72 -5.73
C LYS A 278 -26.72 -7.08 -6.15
N MET A 279 -26.34 -6.00 -5.48
CA MET A 279 -24.97 -5.50 -5.49
C MET A 279 -24.15 -6.23 -4.42
N ILE A 280 -22.97 -6.73 -4.81
CA ILE A 280 -22.09 -7.52 -3.95
C ILE A 280 -20.75 -6.80 -3.86
N PHE A 281 -20.49 -6.16 -2.71
CA PHE A 281 -19.23 -5.52 -2.39
C PHE A 281 -18.26 -6.57 -1.85
N GLY A 282 -17.26 -6.93 -2.63
CA GLY A 282 -16.28 -7.95 -2.27
C GLY A 282 -14.91 -7.36 -2.02
N ILE A 283 -14.25 -7.80 -0.95
CA ILE A 283 -12.84 -7.55 -0.69
C ILE A 283 -12.11 -8.89 -0.58
N GLN A 284 -10.91 -8.99 -1.15
CA GLN A 284 -10.13 -10.22 -1.16
C GLN A 284 -8.69 -9.93 -0.77
N SER A 285 -8.17 -10.75 0.14
CA SER A 285 -6.75 -10.72 0.51
C SER A 285 -5.89 -11.18 -0.68
N GLY A 286 -5.01 -10.30 -1.14
CA GLY A 286 -4.09 -10.53 -2.24
C GLY A 286 -2.72 -11.01 -1.76
N LYS A 287 -1.65 -10.52 -2.39
CA LYS A 287 -0.28 -10.86 -1.99
C LYS A 287 0.07 -10.15 -0.68
N LEU A 288 1.03 -10.70 0.08
CA LEU A 288 1.68 -9.96 1.16
C LEU A 288 2.18 -8.62 0.59
N ARG A 289 1.81 -7.53 1.24
CA ARG A 289 2.30 -6.20 0.87
C ARG A 289 3.74 -6.11 1.31
N ASP A 290 4.52 -5.38 0.54
CA ASP A 290 5.94 -5.10 0.81
C ASP A 290 6.14 -4.09 1.97
N VAL A 291 5.20 -3.99 2.91
CA VAL A 291 5.22 -3.08 4.08
C VAL A 291 6.19 -3.57 5.15
N GLN A 292 6.65 -4.82 5.03
CA GLN A 292 7.76 -5.35 5.82
C GLN A 292 9.15 -4.92 5.31
N LYS A 293 9.24 -4.12 4.23
CA LYS A 293 10.45 -3.32 4.06
C LYS A 293 10.47 -2.32 5.22
N SER A 294 11.53 -2.33 6.02
CA SER A 294 11.79 -1.36 7.11
C SER A 294 11.77 0.11 6.64
N ASP A 295 11.61 0.31 5.34
CA ASP A 295 11.84 1.50 4.59
C ASP A 295 10.83 1.56 3.45
N ALA A 296 10.00 2.62 3.41
CA ALA A 296 9.20 2.90 2.24
C ALA A 296 10.14 3.42 1.14
N SER A 297 10.71 2.52 0.36
CA SER A 297 11.26 2.83 -0.95
C SER A 297 10.31 2.32 -2.01
N LEU A 298 9.90 3.19 -2.93
CA LEU A 298 9.69 2.72 -4.30
C LEU A 298 11.07 2.19 -4.73
N GLU A 299 11.20 0.86 -4.83
CA GLU A 299 12.44 0.26 -5.31
C GLU A 299 12.69 0.68 -6.75
N GLU A 300 13.88 0.35 -7.26
CA GLU A 300 14.28 0.73 -8.60
C GLU A 300 13.31 0.20 -9.67
N GLY A 301 12.42 1.09 -10.15
CA GLY A 301 11.43 0.79 -11.18
C GLY A 301 9.97 0.78 -10.71
N ASP A 302 9.70 1.00 -9.41
CA ASP A 302 8.34 1.01 -8.89
C ASP A 302 7.56 2.28 -9.29
N LYS A 303 6.36 2.05 -9.81
CA LYS A 303 5.35 3.08 -10.10
C LYS A 303 4.13 2.79 -9.24
N ILE A 304 3.66 3.77 -8.48
CA ILE A 304 2.35 3.70 -7.86
C ILE A 304 1.33 4.00 -8.96
N ILE A 305 0.45 3.04 -9.19
CA ILE A 305 -0.57 3.14 -10.23
C ILE A 305 -1.91 3.29 -9.53
N GLN A 306 -2.64 4.34 -9.88
CA GLN A 306 -3.94 4.63 -9.28
C GLN A 306 -4.91 5.13 -10.35
N LEU A 307 -6.13 4.62 -10.35
CA LEU A 307 -7.20 5.22 -11.15
C LEU A 307 -7.68 6.49 -10.46
N SER A 308 -8.09 7.47 -11.26
CA SER A 308 -8.77 8.65 -10.73
C SER A 308 -10.13 8.26 -10.13
N SER A 309 -10.72 9.11 -9.29
CA SER A 309 -12.00 8.88 -8.61
C SER A 309 -13.14 8.49 -9.56
N GLU A 310 -13.14 9.07 -10.76
CA GLU A 310 -14.12 8.80 -11.82
C GLU A 310 -13.64 7.72 -12.82
N GLU A 311 -12.47 7.13 -12.60
CA GLU A 311 -11.78 6.19 -13.49
C GLU A 311 -11.64 6.69 -14.94
N ASP A 312 -11.60 8.00 -15.14
CA ASP A 312 -11.36 8.62 -16.45
C ASP A 312 -9.86 8.70 -16.77
N TRP A 313 -9.01 8.66 -15.73
CA TRP A 313 -7.56 8.57 -15.84
C TRP A 313 -6.99 7.42 -15.02
N LYS A 314 -5.87 6.91 -15.50
CA LYS A 314 -4.96 6.06 -14.75
C LYS A 314 -3.66 6.83 -14.55
N PHE A 315 -3.43 7.27 -13.32
CA PHE A 315 -2.24 8.00 -12.93
C PHE A 315 -1.12 7.01 -12.59
N HIS A 316 0.08 7.25 -13.11
CA HIS A 316 1.29 6.62 -12.62
C HIS A 316 2.15 7.65 -11.91
N LEU A 317 2.49 7.41 -10.65
CA LEU A 317 3.44 8.21 -9.89
C LEU A 317 4.72 7.41 -9.66
N SER A 318 5.86 8.01 -9.97
CA SER A 318 7.18 7.53 -9.53
C SER A 318 8.00 8.66 -8.95
N ILE A 319 9.04 8.33 -8.17
CA ILE A 319 9.81 9.33 -7.40
C ILE A 319 11.30 9.16 -7.69
N SER A 320 12.04 10.27 -7.79
CA SER A 320 13.51 10.27 -7.87
C SER A 320 14.17 11.23 -6.86
N PRO A 321 15.34 10.92 -6.28
CA PRO A 321 16.08 9.65 -6.43
C PRO A 321 15.28 8.45 -5.93
N LYS A 322 15.50 7.30 -6.57
CA LYS A 322 14.88 6.01 -6.18
C LYS A 322 15.34 5.67 -4.77
N GLY A 323 14.51 4.99 -3.98
CA GLY A 323 14.83 4.69 -2.59
C GLY A 323 14.10 5.58 -1.58
N LYS A 324 14.70 5.77 -0.41
CA LYS A 324 14.08 6.42 0.75
C LYS A 324 14.05 7.93 0.59
N ILE A 325 12.91 8.53 0.88
CA ILE A 325 12.72 9.98 0.86
C ILE A 325 13.14 10.52 2.23
N ASN A 326 14.11 11.43 2.24
CA ASN A 326 14.66 11.98 3.48
C ASN A 326 14.35 13.47 3.63
N PRO A 327 14.26 13.97 4.87
CA PRO A 327 14.13 15.39 5.12
C PRO A 327 15.28 16.20 4.50
N ASN A 328 14.96 17.36 3.95
CA ASN A 328 15.85 18.36 3.36
C ASN A 328 16.57 17.93 2.08
N ASN A 329 16.19 16.80 1.49
CA ASN A 329 16.60 16.40 0.16
C ASN A 329 15.45 16.67 -0.83
N ASP A 330 15.79 17.25 -1.98
CA ASP A 330 14.84 17.41 -3.07
C ASP A 330 14.49 16.04 -3.65
N VAL A 331 13.20 15.76 -3.75
CA VAL A 331 12.66 14.63 -4.51
C VAL A 331 11.88 15.16 -5.71
N THR A 332 11.91 14.41 -6.81
CA THR A 332 11.14 14.71 -8.02
C THR A 332 10.02 13.69 -8.15
N LEU A 333 8.79 14.17 -8.15
CA LEU A 333 7.59 13.42 -8.47
C LEU A 333 7.44 13.37 -9.98
N HIS A 334 7.38 12.17 -10.56
CA HIS A 334 7.13 11.93 -11.98
C HIS A 334 5.72 11.39 -12.14
N ILE A 335 4.88 12.13 -12.87
CA ILE A 335 3.46 11.83 -13.05
C ILE A 335 3.22 11.47 -14.51
N GLU A 336 2.46 10.40 -14.77
CA GLU A 336 2.00 10.03 -16.10
C GLU A 336 0.48 9.87 -16.10
N PHE A 337 -0.18 10.36 -17.14
CA PHE A 337 -1.63 10.29 -17.32
C PHE A 337 -1.94 9.25 -18.40
N HIS A 338 -2.62 8.17 -18.03
CA HIS A 338 -2.97 7.08 -18.95
C HIS A 338 -4.47 6.91 -19.10
N ASP A 339 -4.87 6.40 -20.26
CA ASP A 339 -6.19 5.86 -20.49
C ASP A 339 -6.37 4.59 -19.66
N PRO A 340 -7.41 4.50 -18.81
CA PRO A 340 -7.64 3.39 -17.90
C PRO A 340 -7.75 2.01 -18.57
N VAL A 341 -8.23 1.97 -19.81
CA VAL A 341 -8.57 0.72 -20.52
C VAL A 341 -7.43 0.28 -21.43
N SER A 342 -7.00 1.16 -22.32
CA SER A 342 -5.95 0.91 -23.32
C SER A 342 -4.54 1.09 -22.75
N ASN A 343 -4.42 1.74 -21.58
CA ASN A 343 -3.15 2.09 -20.95
C ASN A 343 -2.27 3.03 -21.80
N ALA A 344 -2.84 3.68 -22.83
CA ALA A 344 -2.16 4.65 -23.66
C ALA A 344 -1.98 5.99 -22.92
N ILE A 345 -0.88 6.70 -23.14
CA ILE A 345 -0.68 8.03 -22.54
C ILE A 345 -1.70 9.02 -23.12
N ILE A 346 -2.42 9.72 -22.25
CA ILE A 346 -3.32 10.82 -22.60
C ILE A 346 -2.48 12.10 -22.61
N GLN A 347 -2.47 12.81 -23.74
CA GLN A 347 -1.74 14.07 -23.89
C GLN A 347 -2.62 15.27 -23.53
N GLN A 348 -2.00 16.44 -23.38
CA GLN A 348 -2.69 17.73 -23.14
C GLN A 348 -3.52 17.75 -21.86
N ASN A 349 -2.97 17.29 -20.74
CA ASN A 349 -3.65 17.40 -19.45
C ASN A 349 -3.29 18.71 -18.76
N VAL A 350 -4.28 19.36 -18.16
CA VAL A 350 -4.14 20.43 -17.18
C VAL A 350 -4.61 19.89 -15.84
N TYR A 351 -3.93 20.14 -14.72
CA TYR A 351 -4.33 19.56 -13.44
C TYR A 351 -3.86 20.39 -12.25
N ASP A 352 -4.44 20.11 -11.09
CA ASP A 352 -4.03 20.66 -9.80
C ASP A 352 -3.29 19.61 -8.98
N LEU A 353 -2.34 20.06 -8.15
CA LEU A 353 -1.55 19.21 -7.28
C LEU A 353 -1.44 19.81 -5.88
N ASP A 354 -1.84 19.04 -4.87
CA ASP A 354 -1.71 19.39 -3.45
C ASP A 354 -0.84 18.35 -2.75
N ILE A 355 0.06 18.77 -1.87
CA ILE A 355 0.95 17.89 -1.10
C ILE A 355 0.79 18.17 0.38
N PHE A 356 0.58 17.12 1.15
CA PHE A 356 0.47 17.15 2.60
C PHE A 356 1.62 16.37 3.24
N LEU A 357 2.07 16.82 4.41
CA LEU A 357 3.00 16.11 5.28
C LEU A 357 2.43 16.10 6.70
N ASN A 358 2.25 14.91 7.28
CA ASN A 358 1.64 14.71 8.60
C ASN A 358 0.28 15.45 8.73
N GLY A 359 -0.54 15.38 7.67
CA GLY A 359 -1.86 16.02 7.58
C GLY A 359 -1.84 17.53 7.28
N ASN A 360 -0.68 18.18 7.26
CA ASN A 360 -0.57 19.61 6.96
C ASN A 360 -0.28 19.83 5.48
N LEU A 361 -1.02 20.73 4.82
CA LEU A 361 -0.74 21.15 3.45
C LEU A 361 0.60 21.89 3.39
N ILE A 362 1.57 21.35 2.66
CA ILE A 362 2.91 21.95 2.49
C ILE A 362 3.11 22.56 1.11
N GLU A 363 2.40 22.09 0.09
CA GLU A 363 2.49 22.62 -1.27
C GLU A 363 1.14 22.52 -1.98
N SER A 364 0.79 23.54 -2.78
CA SER A 364 -0.40 23.56 -3.62
C SER A 364 -0.08 24.29 -4.92
N LYS A 365 -0.33 23.63 -6.05
CA LYS A 365 -0.13 24.14 -7.40
C LYS A 365 -1.39 23.93 -8.20
N LYS A 366 -1.79 24.95 -8.95
CA LYS A 366 -3.01 24.96 -9.74
C LYS A 366 -2.67 25.13 -11.21
N GLU A 367 -3.48 24.56 -12.08
CA GLU A 367 -3.37 24.68 -13.54
C GLU A 367 -1.98 24.26 -14.09
N LEU A 368 -1.40 23.19 -13.57
CA LEU A 368 -0.18 22.58 -14.10
C LEU A 368 -0.47 21.93 -15.46
N GLU A 369 0.47 22.04 -16.39
CA GLU A 369 0.31 21.51 -17.76
C GLU A 369 1.23 20.29 -17.99
N ALA A 370 0.64 19.17 -18.41
CA ALA A 370 1.31 17.95 -18.87
C ALA A 370 1.00 17.73 -20.37
N PRO A 371 1.63 18.49 -21.28
CA PRO A 371 1.25 18.52 -22.70
C PRO A 371 1.52 17.20 -23.43
N ASP A 372 2.54 16.45 -23.02
CA ASP A 372 2.85 15.11 -23.56
C ASP A 372 2.24 13.97 -22.73
N GLY A 373 1.43 14.31 -21.73
CA GLY A 373 0.83 13.36 -20.80
C GLY A 373 1.72 12.97 -19.62
N THR A 374 2.86 13.65 -19.45
CA THR A 374 3.76 13.47 -18.31
C THR A 374 4.16 14.79 -17.68
N ASP A 375 4.50 14.77 -16.39
CA ASP A 375 5.06 15.92 -15.69
C ASP A 375 6.10 15.48 -14.65
N SER A 376 6.97 16.40 -14.23
CA SER A 376 8.01 16.16 -13.24
C SER A 376 8.20 17.36 -12.32
N LEU A 377 7.84 17.21 -11.04
CA LEU A 377 7.87 18.28 -10.05
C LEU A 377 8.84 17.99 -8.93
N LYS A 378 9.68 18.97 -8.61
CA LYS A 378 10.52 18.93 -7.42
C LYS A 378 9.74 19.36 -6.18
N VAL A 379 9.94 18.61 -5.11
CA VAL A 379 9.33 18.77 -3.79
C VAL A 379 10.39 18.52 -2.74
N SER A 380 10.38 19.27 -1.65
CA SER A 380 11.30 19.06 -0.51
C SER A 380 10.48 18.86 0.75
N PHE A 381 10.75 17.77 1.48
CA PHE A 381 10.13 17.51 2.78
C PHE A 381 11.07 17.98 3.89
N ASN A 382 10.57 18.67 4.91
CA ASN A 382 11.41 19.23 5.99
C ASN A 382 11.53 18.31 7.22
N GLU A 383 10.62 17.36 7.36
CA GLU A 383 10.49 16.48 8.52
C GLU A 383 10.16 15.05 8.09
N VAL A 384 10.35 14.08 8.98
CA VAL A 384 9.89 12.70 8.78
C VAL A 384 8.38 12.62 8.97
N GLY A 385 7.72 11.71 8.26
CA GLY A 385 6.26 11.67 8.33
C GLY A 385 5.57 10.96 7.19
N ALA A 386 4.25 10.90 7.27
CA ALA A 386 3.39 10.46 6.18
C ALA A 386 3.17 11.62 5.21
N ALA A 387 3.52 11.42 3.95
CA ALA A 387 3.26 12.34 2.86
C ALA A 387 2.07 11.85 2.02
N LEU A 388 1.23 12.78 1.60
CA LEU A 388 0.10 12.54 0.69
C LEU A 388 0.21 13.52 -0.48
N VAL A 389 0.17 13.02 -1.71
CA VAL A 389 0.13 13.82 -2.94
C VAL A 389 -1.25 13.60 -3.57
N ARG A 390 -2.01 14.67 -3.74
CA ARG A 390 -3.31 14.66 -4.39
C ARG A 390 -3.21 15.34 -5.75
N ILE A 391 -3.57 14.61 -6.80
CA ILE A 391 -3.83 15.14 -8.15
C ILE A 391 -5.33 15.39 -8.24
N SER A 392 -5.75 16.54 -8.76
CA SER A 392 -7.18 16.85 -8.91
C SER A 392 -7.46 17.73 -10.13
N ASN A 393 -8.75 17.94 -10.45
CA ASN A 393 -9.19 18.92 -11.45
C ASN A 393 -8.58 18.71 -12.85
N VAL A 394 -8.39 17.44 -13.25
CA VAL A 394 -7.72 17.11 -14.51
C VAL A 394 -8.60 17.55 -15.69
N ASN A 395 -8.11 18.44 -16.55
CA ASN A 395 -8.82 19.05 -17.67
C ASN A 395 -10.16 19.70 -17.28
N ASN A 396 -10.24 20.26 -16.07
CA ASN A 396 -11.47 20.80 -15.47
C ASN A 396 -12.58 19.75 -15.23
N PHE A 397 -12.22 18.46 -15.23
CA PHE A 397 -13.09 17.41 -14.73
C PHE A 397 -12.90 17.26 -13.23
N ASP A 398 -14.01 17.07 -12.51
CA ASP A 398 -14.00 16.83 -11.07
C ASP A 398 -13.56 15.39 -10.79
N THR A 399 -12.26 15.18 -10.93
CA THR A 399 -11.61 13.88 -10.75
C THR A 399 -10.36 14.07 -9.90
N SER A 400 -10.04 13.08 -9.07
CA SER A 400 -8.86 13.14 -8.20
C SER A 400 -8.16 11.79 -8.03
N GLY A 401 -6.90 11.81 -7.59
CA GLY A 401 -6.13 10.62 -7.23
C GLY A 401 -5.12 10.96 -6.12
N GLU A 402 -4.93 10.05 -5.17
CA GLU A 402 -4.19 10.30 -3.94
C GLU A 402 -3.11 9.25 -3.66
N PHE A 403 -1.86 9.70 -3.63
CA PHE A 403 -0.69 8.88 -3.43
C PHE A 403 -0.09 9.12 -2.06
N SER A 404 0.00 8.09 -1.24
CA SER A 404 0.66 8.17 0.07
C SER A 404 2.01 7.47 0.08
N PHE A 405 2.97 8.05 0.79
CA PHE A 405 4.28 7.46 1.04
C PHE A 405 4.90 8.01 2.33
N LYS A 406 6.01 7.44 2.80
CA LYS A 406 6.65 7.83 4.05
C LYS A 406 7.98 8.53 3.80
N VAL A 407 8.17 9.70 4.41
CA VAL A 407 9.46 10.37 4.57
C VAL A 407 10.14 9.80 5.80
N SER A 408 11.34 9.24 5.64
CA SER A 408 12.08 8.53 6.69
C SER A 408 13.47 9.12 6.90
N GLU A 409 14.08 8.83 8.06
CA GLU A 409 15.45 9.24 8.32
C GLU A 409 16.42 8.60 7.31
N LEU A 410 17.53 9.29 7.06
CA LEU A 410 18.60 8.77 6.21
C LEU A 410 19.22 7.53 6.89
N LYS A 411 18.86 6.33 6.42
CA LYS A 411 19.57 5.11 6.75
C LYS A 411 20.66 4.96 5.70
N GLU A 412 21.93 5.14 6.07
CA GLU A 412 23.05 4.89 5.16
C GLU A 412 22.91 3.47 4.60
N GLU A 413 22.87 3.32 3.27
CA GLU A 413 22.96 2.01 2.66
C GLU A 413 24.35 1.47 2.93
N ILE A 414 24.37 0.35 3.65
CA ILE A 414 25.60 -0.34 3.98
C ILE A 414 25.99 -1.17 2.75
N GLU A 415 26.91 -0.63 1.93
CA GLU A 415 27.52 -1.37 0.83
C GLU A 415 28.59 -2.32 1.39
N GLY A 416 28.49 -3.61 1.07
CA GLY A 416 29.45 -4.64 1.46
C GLY A 416 30.22 -5.17 0.24
N ASP A 417 31.54 -5.28 0.33
CA ASP A 417 32.37 -5.91 -0.70
C ASP A 417 32.19 -7.45 -0.69
N HIS A 418 31.87 -8.01 0.48
CA HIS A 418 31.61 -9.43 0.68
C HIS A 418 30.40 -9.66 1.58
N PHE A 419 29.76 -10.82 1.41
CA PHE A 419 28.51 -11.16 2.08
C PHE A 419 28.62 -12.49 2.85
N ILE A 420 28.05 -12.52 4.04
CA ILE A 420 27.93 -13.70 4.89
C ILE A 420 26.48 -13.85 5.34
N ASP A 421 25.83 -14.93 4.95
CA ASP A 421 24.47 -15.25 5.40
C ASP A 421 24.52 -15.92 6.78
N ILE A 422 23.69 -15.45 7.70
CA ILE A 422 23.34 -16.17 8.93
C ILE A 422 22.17 -17.09 8.58
N THR A 423 22.40 -18.40 8.55
CA THR A 423 21.49 -19.33 7.87
C THR A 423 20.20 -19.61 8.65
N VAL A 424 19.13 -19.95 7.92
CA VAL A 424 17.84 -20.35 8.51
C VAL A 424 18.03 -21.55 9.42
N GLY A 425 17.52 -21.46 10.65
CA GLY A 425 17.61 -22.51 11.66
C GLY A 425 18.96 -22.58 12.39
N SER A 426 19.88 -21.64 12.16
CA SER A 426 21.17 -21.59 12.86
C SER A 426 21.04 -21.29 14.36
N ALA A 427 19.89 -20.76 14.80
CA ALA A 427 19.52 -20.64 16.21
C ALA A 427 19.29 -21.98 16.94
N LEU A 428 19.31 -23.12 16.23
CA LEU A 428 19.32 -24.46 16.82
C LEU A 428 20.69 -25.12 16.63
N PRO A 429 21.19 -25.90 17.62
CA PRO A 429 22.39 -26.70 17.43
C PRO A 429 22.23 -27.70 16.27
N GLY A 430 23.30 -27.87 15.49
CA GLY A 430 23.39 -28.76 14.34
C GLY A 430 24.32 -28.22 13.25
N CYS A 431 24.24 -26.92 12.98
CA CYS A 431 24.99 -26.25 11.91
C CYS A 431 26.51 -26.15 12.18
N GLU A 432 26.94 -26.32 13.44
CA GLU A 432 28.35 -26.35 13.83
C GLU A 432 29.06 -27.63 13.35
N ASN A 433 28.31 -28.68 12.99
CA ASN A 433 28.88 -29.95 12.56
C ASN A 433 29.33 -29.94 11.09
N ASP A 434 28.82 -28.99 10.30
CA ASP A 434 29.11 -28.85 8.87
C ASP A 434 29.49 -27.41 8.47
N ASN A 435 29.74 -26.53 9.46
CA ASN A 435 30.10 -25.13 9.27
C ASN A 435 29.07 -24.34 8.44
N SER A 436 27.78 -24.67 8.59
CA SER A 436 26.69 -24.02 7.86
C SER A 436 26.03 -22.87 8.62
N CYS A 437 26.45 -22.57 9.85
CA CYS A 437 25.83 -21.49 10.65
C CYS A 437 26.00 -20.10 10.00
N TYR A 438 27.20 -19.84 9.45
CA TYR A 438 27.53 -18.66 8.66
C TYR A 438 28.02 -19.11 7.28
N ILE A 439 27.46 -18.57 6.20
CA ILE A 439 27.88 -18.89 4.83
C ILE A 439 28.40 -17.61 4.16
N SER A 440 29.71 -17.41 3.99
CA SER A 440 30.82 -18.36 4.18
C SER A 440 31.35 -18.42 5.62
N HIS A 441 31.61 -19.63 6.14
CA HIS A 441 32.13 -19.82 7.49
C HIS A 441 33.55 -19.24 7.67
N ASN A 442 34.41 -19.42 6.66
CA ASN A 442 35.71 -18.77 6.56
C ASN A 442 35.72 -17.89 5.31
N LEU A 443 36.10 -16.62 5.46
CA LEU A 443 36.15 -15.67 4.35
C LEU A 443 37.53 -15.00 4.31
N ASN A 444 38.17 -15.02 3.14
CA ASN A 444 39.44 -14.33 2.89
C ASN A 444 39.19 -13.05 2.10
N ILE A 445 39.67 -11.93 2.61
CA ILE A 445 39.46 -10.59 2.04
C ILE A 445 40.77 -9.79 1.98
N GLU A 446 40.80 -8.74 1.16
CA GLU A 446 41.86 -7.74 1.14
C GLU A 446 41.62 -6.66 2.21
N SER A 447 42.68 -5.95 2.60
CA SER A 447 42.58 -4.81 3.52
C SER A 447 41.72 -3.70 2.91
N ASN A 448 40.96 -3.02 3.79
CA ASN A 448 39.96 -1.99 3.49
C ASN A 448 38.65 -2.48 2.86
N GLN A 449 38.40 -3.79 2.85
CA GLN A 449 37.11 -4.32 2.41
C GLN A 449 36.07 -4.37 3.54
N VAL A 450 34.81 -4.22 3.16
CA VAL A 450 33.63 -4.30 4.04
C VAL A 450 33.00 -5.68 3.92
N VAL A 451 32.79 -6.35 5.05
CA VAL A 451 32.00 -7.59 5.12
C VAL A 451 30.63 -7.24 5.67
N LEU A 452 29.58 -7.72 5.00
CA LEU A 452 28.19 -7.59 5.41
C LEU A 452 27.65 -8.96 5.83
N TRP A 453 27.08 -9.03 7.02
CA TRP A 453 26.31 -10.16 7.51
C TRP A 453 24.82 -9.90 7.33
N ASP A 454 24.11 -10.86 6.75
CA ASP A 454 22.67 -10.78 6.45
C ASP A 454 21.93 -11.86 7.24
N ASN A 455 21.06 -11.46 8.16
CA ASN A 455 20.33 -12.41 8.98
C ASN A 455 19.16 -13.04 8.20
N LYS A 456 19.40 -14.20 7.59
CA LYS A 456 18.36 -14.97 6.89
C LYS A 456 17.50 -15.81 7.82
N ASP A 457 17.90 -15.99 9.07
CA ASP A 457 17.12 -16.74 10.06
C ASP A 457 15.90 -15.93 10.55
N CYS A 458 14.87 -16.63 11.00
CA CYS A 458 13.72 -15.99 11.66
C CYS A 458 14.00 -15.61 13.12
N SER A 459 15.17 -16.01 13.63
CA SER A 459 15.63 -15.74 14.98
C SER A 459 16.62 -14.58 15.01
N ALA A 460 16.69 -13.87 16.13
CA ALA A 460 17.66 -12.80 16.33
C ALA A 460 19.07 -13.37 16.56
N HIS A 461 20.09 -12.74 15.98
CA HIS A 461 21.48 -13.20 16.04
C HIS A 461 22.44 -12.07 16.39
N THR A 462 23.72 -12.39 16.59
CA THR A 462 24.80 -11.40 16.70
C THR A 462 26.01 -11.86 15.89
N VAL A 463 26.88 -10.90 15.58
CA VAL A 463 28.20 -11.08 14.97
C VAL A 463 29.18 -10.33 15.85
N THR A 464 29.86 -11.06 16.72
CA THR A 464 30.72 -10.48 17.76
C THR A 464 32.11 -11.09 17.65
N SER A 465 33.11 -10.23 17.45
CA SER A 465 34.53 -10.63 17.38
C SER A 465 34.97 -11.34 18.66
N GLY A 466 35.73 -12.42 18.52
CA GLY A 466 36.20 -13.28 19.60
C GLY A 466 35.76 -14.74 19.43
N THR A 467 35.84 -15.51 20.51
CA THR A 467 35.40 -16.92 20.55
C THR A 467 34.49 -17.16 21.77
N PRO A 468 33.65 -18.21 21.74
CA PRO A 468 32.82 -18.57 22.90
C PRO A 468 33.62 -18.83 24.18
N ASP A 469 34.83 -19.37 24.05
CA ASP A 469 35.69 -19.76 25.19
C ASP A 469 36.41 -18.56 25.82
N GLU A 470 36.88 -17.62 25.00
CA GLU A 470 37.64 -16.44 25.46
C GLU A 470 36.77 -15.19 25.65
N GLY A 471 35.55 -15.20 25.11
CA GLY A 471 34.64 -14.06 25.08
C GLY A 471 34.97 -13.09 23.93
N SER A 472 34.35 -11.90 23.97
CA SER A 472 34.57 -10.91 22.91
C SER A 472 35.98 -10.33 22.94
N SER A 473 36.61 -10.22 21.76
CA SER A 473 37.90 -9.54 21.59
C SER A 473 37.77 -8.00 21.50
N GLY A 474 36.55 -7.48 21.34
CA GLY A 474 36.25 -6.05 21.32
C GLY A 474 36.59 -5.31 20.01
N ILE A 475 36.85 -6.05 18.93
CA ILE A 475 37.20 -5.48 17.62
C ILE A 475 35.95 -5.00 16.89
N PHE A 476 34.91 -5.84 16.87
CA PHE A 476 33.57 -5.51 16.39
C PHE A 476 32.50 -6.28 17.17
N ASP A 477 31.33 -5.66 17.28
CA ASP A 477 30.13 -6.24 17.88
C ASP A 477 28.90 -5.63 17.19
N SER A 478 28.07 -6.46 16.58
CA SER A 478 26.85 -6.03 15.91
C SER A 478 25.74 -5.60 16.87
N GLY A 479 25.80 -6.03 18.14
CA GLY A 479 24.60 -6.11 18.96
C GLY A 479 23.59 -7.11 18.37
N VAL A 480 22.33 -6.99 18.75
CA VAL A 480 21.27 -7.87 18.26
C VAL A 480 20.86 -7.48 16.84
N ILE A 481 20.94 -8.43 15.92
CA ILE A 481 20.49 -8.34 14.53
C ILE A 481 19.14 -9.09 14.44
N SER A 482 18.05 -8.38 14.18
CA SER A 482 16.72 -9.01 14.02
C SER A 482 16.65 -9.83 12.74
N ALA A 483 15.59 -10.63 12.57
CA ALA A 483 15.35 -11.33 11.31
C ALA A 483 15.26 -10.33 10.14
N GLY A 484 16.01 -10.57 9.06
CA GLY A 484 16.08 -9.69 7.88
C GLY A 484 16.98 -8.46 8.03
N ASP A 485 17.48 -8.16 9.23
CA ASP A 485 18.43 -7.07 9.45
C ASP A 485 19.86 -7.47 9.03
N LYS A 486 20.70 -6.46 8.82
CA LYS A 486 22.08 -6.60 8.36
C LYS A 486 23.05 -5.89 9.29
N PHE A 487 24.27 -6.40 9.37
CA PHE A 487 25.39 -5.76 10.05
C PHE A 487 26.60 -5.71 9.11
N SER A 488 27.45 -4.70 9.21
CA SER A 488 28.71 -4.68 8.47
C SER A 488 29.87 -4.23 9.31
N PHE A 489 31.06 -4.67 8.90
CA PHE A 489 32.30 -4.20 9.46
C PHE A 489 33.37 -4.03 8.38
N LYS A 490 34.12 -2.92 8.43
CA LYS A 490 35.25 -2.65 7.54
C LYS A 490 36.53 -3.15 8.17
N PHE A 491 37.24 -4.03 7.47
CA PHE A 491 38.48 -4.62 7.94
C PHE A 491 39.69 -3.85 7.38
N GLU A 492 40.30 -3.01 8.21
CA GLU A 492 41.45 -2.20 7.80
C GLU A 492 42.79 -2.87 8.12
N GLU A 493 42.86 -3.65 9.21
CA GLU A 493 44.09 -4.32 9.65
C GLU A 493 44.20 -5.75 9.13
N ASN A 494 45.40 -6.14 8.68
CA ASN A 494 45.68 -7.52 8.29
C ASN A 494 45.68 -8.43 9.52
N GLY A 495 45.13 -9.63 9.38
CA GLY A 495 45.04 -10.61 10.46
C GLY A 495 43.90 -11.58 10.28
N THR A 496 43.74 -12.49 11.24
CA THR A 496 42.59 -13.40 11.32
C THR A 496 41.70 -12.96 12.47
N PHE A 497 40.42 -12.82 12.18
CA PHE A 497 39.39 -12.31 13.07
C PHE A 497 38.30 -13.37 13.22
N ASP A 498 38.42 -14.18 14.29
CA ASP A 498 37.35 -15.09 14.69
C ASP A 498 36.17 -14.29 15.26
N TYR A 499 34.96 -14.79 15.04
CA TYR A 499 33.73 -14.21 15.56
C TYR A 499 32.71 -15.30 15.87
N TYR A 500 31.75 -14.96 16.73
CA TYR A 500 30.70 -15.87 17.15
C TYR A 500 29.39 -15.13 17.44
N CYS A 501 28.29 -15.90 17.54
CA CYS A 501 27.03 -15.39 18.05
C CYS A 501 26.99 -15.50 19.58
N THR A 502 26.75 -14.38 20.27
CA THR A 502 26.65 -14.35 21.74
C THR A 502 25.39 -15.02 22.28
N LEU A 503 24.31 -15.06 21.48
CA LEU A 503 23.06 -15.75 21.81
C LEU A 503 23.15 -17.26 21.56
N HIS A 504 23.95 -17.66 20.55
CA HIS A 504 24.08 -19.03 20.06
C HIS A 504 25.56 -19.41 19.94
N PRO A 505 26.23 -19.77 21.06
CA PRO A 505 27.69 -19.88 21.10
C PRO A 505 28.30 -21.00 20.23
N TRP A 506 27.51 -21.90 19.64
CA TRP A 506 28.01 -22.87 18.65
C TRP A 506 28.25 -22.25 17.26
N MET A 507 27.69 -21.07 16.99
CA MET A 507 27.88 -20.37 15.71
C MET A 507 29.19 -19.62 15.73
N ILE A 508 30.17 -20.10 14.97
CA ILE A 508 31.52 -19.54 14.88
C ILE A 508 31.84 -19.32 13.40
N GLY A 509 32.55 -18.24 13.10
CA GLY A 509 33.13 -17.99 11.78
C GLY A 509 34.47 -17.26 11.90
N SER A 510 35.17 -17.11 10.77
CA SER A 510 36.49 -16.45 10.73
C SER A 510 36.66 -15.60 9.47
N ILE A 511 37.23 -14.41 9.63
CA ILE A 511 37.64 -13.53 8.53
C ILE A 511 39.17 -13.43 8.50
N THR A 512 39.79 -13.74 7.38
CA THR A 512 41.24 -13.53 7.19
C THR A 512 41.48 -12.38 6.23
N VAL A 513 42.18 -11.35 6.69
CA VAL A 513 42.46 -10.11 5.96
C VAL A 513 43.93 -10.10 5.53
N GLY A 514 44.16 -10.00 4.23
CA GLY A 514 45.50 -9.85 3.65
C GLY A 514 46.16 -11.14 3.14
N GLU A 515 45.47 -12.28 3.14
CA GLU A 515 45.92 -13.48 2.42
C GLU A 515 45.41 -13.44 0.97
N SER A 516 46.30 -13.11 0.02
CA SER A 516 45.97 -13.17 -1.40
C SER A 516 45.71 -14.62 -1.81
N LYS A 517 44.51 -14.91 -2.33
CA LYS A 517 44.28 -16.15 -3.09
C LYS A 517 45.39 -16.27 -4.14
N PRO A 518 46.10 -17.41 -4.23
CA PRO A 518 47.14 -17.56 -5.23
C PRO A 518 46.48 -17.56 -6.60
N SER A 519 46.61 -16.43 -7.31
CA SER A 519 46.19 -16.26 -8.69
C SER A 519 47.33 -16.80 -9.55
N VAL A 520 47.05 -17.87 -10.30
CA VAL A 520 48.03 -18.45 -11.22
C VAL A 520 47.66 -17.99 -12.62
N PRO A 521 48.50 -17.18 -13.29
CA PRO A 521 48.23 -16.74 -14.66
C PRO A 521 47.86 -17.91 -15.59
N ASP A 522 46.74 -17.78 -16.32
CA ASP A 522 46.17 -18.87 -17.14
C ASP A 522 47.16 -19.46 -18.15
N TRP A 523 48.13 -18.67 -18.63
CA TRP A 523 49.15 -19.17 -19.56
C TRP A 523 50.04 -20.26 -18.96
N ILE A 524 50.13 -20.37 -17.62
CA ILE A 524 50.88 -21.41 -16.90
C ILE A 524 50.17 -22.77 -17.01
N LYS A 525 48.84 -22.80 -17.24
CA LYS A 525 48.07 -24.05 -17.43
C LYS A 525 48.61 -24.90 -18.57
N ASN A 526 49.06 -24.25 -19.65
CA ASN A 526 49.68 -24.96 -20.79
C ASN A 526 50.95 -25.72 -20.37
N ASN A 527 51.79 -25.14 -19.52
CA ASN A 527 53.02 -25.77 -19.04
C ASN A 527 52.72 -26.94 -18.10
N ALA A 528 51.69 -26.81 -17.25
CA ALA A 528 51.22 -27.89 -16.39
C ALA A 528 50.63 -29.07 -17.19
N GLY A 529 49.84 -28.78 -18.24
CA GLY A 529 49.32 -29.79 -19.15
C GLY A 529 50.42 -30.53 -19.90
N TRP A 530 51.38 -29.80 -20.50
CA TRP A 530 52.52 -30.41 -21.18
C TRP A 530 53.41 -31.23 -20.26
N TRP A 531 53.55 -30.85 -19.00
CA TRP A 531 54.26 -31.66 -18.01
C TRP A 531 53.49 -32.94 -17.70
N ALA A 532 52.17 -32.86 -17.45
CA ALA A 532 51.32 -34.01 -17.17
C ALA A 532 51.31 -35.04 -18.32
N GLU A 533 51.30 -34.57 -19.56
CA GLU A 533 51.36 -35.41 -20.77
C GLU A 533 52.76 -35.98 -21.06
N GLY A 534 53.80 -35.56 -20.32
CA GLY A 534 55.17 -36.00 -20.52
C GLY A 534 55.90 -35.31 -21.68
N THR A 535 55.32 -34.25 -22.24
CA THR A 535 55.94 -33.40 -23.27
C THR A 535 57.06 -32.54 -22.68
N ILE A 536 56.94 -32.16 -21.40
CA ILE A 536 57.99 -31.50 -20.60
C ILE A 536 58.47 -32.47 -19.51
N ASN A 537 59.78 -32.53 -19.28
CA ASN A 537 60.35 -33.35 -18.20
C ASN A 537 60.28 -32.65 -16.83
N ASP A 538 60.40 -33.43 -15.77
CA ASP A 538 60.24 -32.97 -14.39
C ASP A 538 61.18 -31.80 -14.05
N ASP A 539 62.47 -31.89 -14.41
CA ASP A 539 63.45 -30.82 -14.16
C ASP A 539 63.05 -29.48 -14.80
N SER A 540 62.53 -29.50 -16.03
CA SER A 540 62.13 -28.27 -16.73
C SER A 540 60.88 -27.64 -16.11
N PHE A 541 59.93 -28.46 -15.67
CA PHE A 541 58.74 -27.97 -14.98
C PHE A 541 59.09 -27.35 -13.62
N ILE A 542 59.94 -28.03 -12.84
CA ILE A 542 60.41 -27.57 -11.53
C ILE A 542 61.16 -26.24 -11.66
N GLN A 543 62.10 -26.12 -12.59
CA GLN A 543 62.82 -24.86 -12.84
C GLN A 543 61.86 -23.73 -13.26
N GLY A 544 60.83 -24.05 -14.04
CA GLY A 544 59.78 -23.12 -14.42
C GLY A 544 59.02 -22.60 -13.20
N ILE A 545 58.53 -23.49 -12.34
CA ILE A 545 57.80 -23.11 -11.12
C ILE A 545 58.70 -22.31 -10.16
N GLN A 546 59.95 -22.73 -9.96
CA GLN A 546 60.92 -21.98 -9.14
C GLN A 546 61.13 -20.55 -9.65
N PHE A 547 61.26 -20.39 -10.96
CA PHE A 547 61.37 -19.06 -11.57
C PHE A 547 60.12 -18.21 -11.33
N LEU A 548 58.93 -18.79 -11.49
CA LEU A 548 57.67 -18.07 -11.31
C LEU A 548 57.46 -17.60 -9.87
N ILE A 549 57.87 -18.42 -8.89
CA ILE A 549 57.80 -18.04 -7.47
C ILE A 549 58.81 -16.92 -7.19
N LYS A 550 60.05 -17.05 -7.69
CA LYS A 550 61.10 -16.05 -7.48
C LYS A 550 60.78 -14.67 -8.05
N GLU A 551 60.09 -14.63 -9.19
CA GLU A 551 59.70 -13.38 -9.86
C GLU A 551 58.33 -12.85 -9.38
N ASP A 552 57.76 -13.42 -8.30
CA ASP A 552 56.45 -13.05 -7.72
C ASP A 552 55.27 -13.19 -8.71
N ILE A 553 55.42 -14.05 -9.73
CA ILE A 553 54.39 -14.36 -10.74
C ILE A 553 53.46 -15.47 -10.24
N LEU A 554 54.01 -16.46 -9.51
CA LEU A 554 53.26 -17.50 -8.82
C LEU A 554 53.40 -17.27 -7.32
N LYS A 555 52.38 -16.71 -6.70
CA LYS A 555 52.33 -16.55 -5.25
C LYS A 555 51.94 -17.87 -4.61
N ILE A 556 52.71 -18.30 -3.62
CA ILE A 556 52.38 -19.46 -2.80
C ILE A 556 52.19 -19.01 -1.34
N PRO A 557 51.29 -19.64 -0.57
CA PRO A 557 51.18 -19.37 0.86
C PRO A 557 52.51 -19.55 1.60
N PRO A 558 52.74 -18.83 2.72
CA PRO A 558 53.98 -18.91 3.48
C PRO A 558 54.34 -20.36 3.84
N THR A 559 55.43 -20.87 3.26
CA THR A 559 55.80 -22.29 3.37
C THR A 559 57.27 -22.43 3.82
N SER A 560 57.52 -23.36 4.75
CA SER A 560 58.88 -23.67 5.22
C SER A 560 59.60 -24.63 4.24
N GLN A 561 60.83 -24.29 3.84
CA GLN A 561 61.68 -25.12 2.97
C GLN A 561 62.09 -26.43 3.67
N GLY A 562 61.87 -27.58 3.03
CA GLY A 562 62.31 -28.88 3.53
C GLY A 562 63.79 -29.18 3.29
N GLU A 563 64.37 -30.07 4.10
CA GLU A 563 65.65 -30.72 3.81
C GLU A 563 65.42 -31.78 2.72
N GLY A 564 66.04 -31.61 1.54
CA GLY A 564 65.76 -32.43 0.35
C GLY A 564 65.83 -33.94 0.61
N SER A 565 64.87 -34.69 0.05
CA SER A 565 64.81 -36.15 0.17
C SER A 565 65.83 -36.87 -0.74
N ASP A 566 66.30 -38.05 -0.34
CA ASP A 566 67.27 -38.88 -1.09
C ASP A 566 66.78 -39.35 -2.48
N SER A 567 65.48 -39.22 -2.77
CA SER A 567 64.89 -39.45 -4.09
C SER A 567 64.31 -38.15 -4.63
N ASN A 568 64.93 -37.54 -5.64
CA ASN A 568 64.38 -36.37 -6.36
C ASN A 568 63.16 -36.74 -7.25
N GLU A 569 62.38 -37.76 -6.88
CA GLU A 569 61.24 -38.24 -7.67
C GLU A 569 59.96 -37.49 -7.25
N ILE A 570 59.28 -36.90 -8.23
CA ILE A 570 58.01 -36.21 -8.02
C ILE A 570 56.88 -37.23 -7.87
N PRO A 571 56.09 -37.21 -6.78
CA PRO A 571 54.93 -38.08 -6.65
C PRO A 571 53.94 -37.97 -7.81
N ALA A 572 53.48 -39.11 -8.31
CA ALA A 572 52.56 -39.16 -9.46
C ALA A 572 51.25 -38.38 -9.24
N TRP A 573 50.79 -38.23 -8.00
CA TRP A 573 49.57 -37.46 -7.69
C TRP A 573 49.73 -35.96 -7.98
N ILE A 574 50.94 -35.40 -7.84
CA ILE A 574 51.21 -33.99 -8.14
C ILE A 574 51.13 -33.76 -9.64
N LYS A 575 51.63 -34.71 -10.43
CA LYS A 575 51.57 -34.70 -11.88
C LYS A 575 50.13 -34.84 -12.40
N ASN A 576 49.33 -35.69 -11.75
CA ASN A 576 47.90 -35.81 -12.06
C ASN A 576 47.15 -34.51 -11.73
N ASN A 577 47.41 -33.89 -10.57
CA ASN A 577 46.80 -32.61 -10.21
C ASN A 577 47.16 -31.50 -11.21
N ALA A 578 48.40 -31.44 -11.69
CA ALA A 578 48.79 -30.48 -12.72
C ALA A 578 48.00 -30.65 -14.02
N GLY A 579 47.73 -31.90 -14.43
CA GLY A 579 46.85 -32.18 -15.58
C GLY A 579 45.41 -31.75 -15.34
N TRP A 580 44.84 -32.11 -14.19
CA TRP A 580 43.47 -31.70 -13.83
C TRP A 580 43.30 -30.19 -13.71
N TRP A 581 44.34 -29.48 -13.25
CA TRP A 581 44.33 -28.03 -13.19
C TRP A 581 44.40 -27.39 -14.57
N ALA A 582 45.24 -27.94 -15.45
CA ALA A 582 45.34 -27.49 -16.84
C ALA A 582 44.01 -27.62 -17.60
N ASP A 583 43.25 -28.70 -17.32
CA ASP A 583 41.94 -28.97 -17.90
C ASP A 583 40.78 -28.26 -17.18
N GLY A 584 41.07 -27.45 -16.15
CA GLY A 584 40.06 -26.71 -15.39
C GLY A 584 39.18 -27.56 -14.46
N THR A 585 39.60 -28.79 -14.17
CA THR A 585 38.89 -29.75 -13.30
C THR A 585 39.13 -29.48 -11.81
N ILE A 586 40.25 -28.82 -11.47
CA ILE A 586 40.55 -28.35 -10.10
C ILE A 586 40.96 -26.86 -10.12
N ASP A 587 40.79 -26.18 -8.99
CA ASP A 587 41.09 -24.75 -8.85
C ASP A 587 42.57 -24.45 -8.58
N ASP A 588 42.94 -23.16 -8.69
CA ASP A 588 44.30 -22.67 -8.48
C ASP A 588 44.84 -23.02 -7.09
N SER A 589 44.00 -22.96 -6.04
CA SER A 589 44.37 -23.35 -4.68
C SER A 589 44.78 -24.82 -4.59
N THR A 590 44.04 -25.72 -5.24
CA THR A 590 44.33 -27.16 -5.23
C THR A 590 45.64 -27.45 -5.97
N PHE A 591 45.93 -26.74 -7.06
CA PHE A 591 47.22 -26.84 -7.76
C PHE A 591 48.37 -26.31 -6.90
N VAL A 592 48.20 -25.13 -6.29
CA VAL A 592 49.21 -24.48 -5.46
C VAL A 592 49.55 -25.31 -4.22
N ASN A 593 48.59 -26.02 -3.62
CA ASN A 593 48.86 -26.99 -2.54
C ASN A 593 49.84 -28.10 -2.97
N GLY A 594 49.80 -28.52 -4.24
CA GLY A 594 50.77 -29.45 -4.81
C GLY A 594 52.18 -28.85 -4.91
N ILE A 595 52.28 -27.56 -5.25
CA ILE A 595 53.54 -26.82 -5.30
C ILE A 595 54.11 -26.60 -3.88
N GLU A 596 53.26 -26.27 -2.90
CA GLU A 596 53.70 -26.18 -1.50
C GLU A 596 54.30 -27.49 -1.00
N TYR A 597 53.69 -28.63 -1.36
CA TYR A 597 54.22 -29.94 -1.00
C TYR A 597 55.64 -30.13 -1.55
N LEU A 598 55.89 -29.71 -2.80
CA LEU A 598 57.21 -29.80 -3.42
C LEU A 598 58.25 -28.91 -2.72
N VAL A 599 57.84 -27.74 -2.23
CA VAL A 599 58.70 -26.85 -1.41
C VAL A 599 58.99 -27.48 -0.04
N LYS A 600 57.96 -28.00 0.65
CA LYS A 600 58.09 -28.72 1.93
C LYS A 600 58.94 -29.98 1.83
N SER A 601 58.99 -30.61 0.64
CA SER A 601 59.79 -31.81 0.37
C SER A 601 61.22 -31.50 -0.08
N GLY A 602 61.57 -30.22 -0.24
CA GLY A 602 62.89 -29.79 -0.72
C GLY A 602 63.16 -30.04 -2.21
N ILE A 603 62.12 -30.37 -3.00
CA ILE A 603 62.23 -30.62 -4.46
C ILE A 603 62.23 -29.29 -5.22
N ILE A 604 61.36 -28.36 -4.81
CA ILE A 604 61.41 -26.95 -5.24
C ILE A 604 62.19 -26.19 -4.18
N VAL A 605 63.18 -25.41 -4.62
CA VAL A 605 63.92 -24.48 -3.76
C VAL A 605 63.50 -23.06 -4.13
N VAL A 606 62.91 -22.34 -3.18
CA VAL A 606 62.40 -20.97 -3.34
C VAL A 606 63.26 -19.93 -2.66
#